data_AF-A0A2P4PQP9-F1
#
_entry.id   AF-A0A2P4PQP9-F1
#
_cell.length_a   1.000
_cell.length_b   1.000
_cell.length_c   1.000
_cell.angle_alpha   90.00
_cell.angle_beta   90.00
_cell.angle_gamma   90.00
#
_symmetry.space_group_name_H-M   'P 1'
#
loop_
_entity.id
_entity.type
_entity.pdbx_description
1 polymer ?
#
loop_
_entity_poly.entity_id
_entity_poly.type
_entity_poly.pdbx_seq_one_letter_code
_entity_poly.pdbx_strand_id
1 'polypeptide(L)' 'MSKQFFPNLSQNYIEILKDDNYYDITIEVGNDPNVKIFRAHMIILYYRSPFLRRTLSSNKKNDN' A
#
# COMPACT_ATOMS: atom_id res chain seq x y z
N MET A 1 -28.69 15.31 1.71
CA MET A 1 -27.58 14.87 2.59
C MET A 1 -26.42 14.33 1.77
N SER A 2 -25.69 15.19 1.05
CA SER A 2 -24.51 14.81 0.24
C SER A 2 -23.20 15.42 0.74
N LYS A 3 -23.24 16.29 1.76
CA LYS A 3 -22.07 17.06 2.21
C LYS A 3 -21.04 16.27 3.05
N GLN A 4 -21.36 15.07 3.52
CA GLN A 4 -20.46 14.28 4.41
C GLN A 4 -19.89 13.00 3.79
N PHE A 5 -20.33 12.60 2.58
CA PHE A 5 -19.82 11.37 1.96
C PHE A 5 -18.31 11.46 1.67
N PHE A 6 -17.86 12.52 1.00
CA PHE A 6 -16.45 12.67 0.64
C PHE A 6 -15.53 12.85 1.86
N PRO A 7 -15.86 13.66 2.89
CA PRO A 7 -15.07 13.73 4.11
C PRO A 7 -14.92 12.37 4.82
N ASN A 8 -16.02 11.63 4.99
CA ASN A 8 -15.97 10.32 5.66
C ASN A 8 -15.16 9.31 4.85
N LEU A 9 -15.36 9.28 3.53
CA LEU A 9 -14.60 8.40 2.64
C LEU A 9 -13.10 8.73 2.67
N SER A 10 -12.74 10.02 2.65
CA SER A 10 -11.34 10.44 2.77
C SER A 10 -10.72 10.02 4.10
N GLN A 11 -11.48 10.14 5.20
CA GLN A 11 -11.03 9.71 6.52
C GLN A 11 -10.80 8.19 6.57
N ASN A 12 -11.72 7.39 6.01
CA ASN A 12 -11.56 5.94 5.94
C ASN A 12 -10.31 5.54 5.13
N TYR A 13 -10.01 6.22 4.01
CA TYR A 13 -8.77 5.94 3.28
C TYR A 13 -7.50 6.28 4.08
N ILE A 14 -7.53 7.33 4.91
CA ILE A 14 -6.42 7.67 5.80
C ILE A 14 -6.25 6.61 6.90
N GLU A 15 -7.36 6.07 7.42
CA GLU A 15 -7.33 4.99 8.39
C GLU A 15 -6.71 3.73 7.79
N ILE A 16 -7.13 3.31 6.60
CA ILE A 16 -6.54 2.15 5.90
C ILE A 16 -5.04 2.37 5.66
N LEU A 17 -4.62 3.59 5.28
CA LEU A 17 -3.21 3.94 5.07
C LEU A 17 -2.33 3.79 6.31
N LYS A 18 -2.90 3.90 7.52
CA LYS A 18 -2.21 3.83 8.80
C LYS A 18 -2.41 2.50 9.52
N ASP A 19 -3.25 1.64 8.96
CA ASP A 19 -3.60 0.37 9.59
C ASP A 19 -2.48 -0.65 9.42
N ASP A 20 -2.20 -1.40 10.48
CA ASP A 20 -1.26 -2.52 10.45
C ASP A 20 -1.98 -3.87 10.24
N ASN A 21 -3.31 -3.86 10.09
CA ASN A 21 -4.09 -5.06 9.76
C ASN A 21 -4.19 -5.29 8.24
N TYR A 22 -4.36 -6.56 7.84
CA TYR A 22 -4.57 -6.98 6.44
C TYR A 22 -3.50 -6.50 5.44
N TYR A 23 -2.29 -6.21 5.89
CA TYR A 23 -1.17 -5.95 4.97
C TYR A 23 -0.89 -7.20 4.13
N ASP A 24 -0.68 -6.99 2.85
CA ASP A 24 -0.44 -8.03 1.84
C ASP A 24 0.93 -7.85 1.16
N ILE A 25 1.71 -6.85 1.60
CA ILE A 25 3.08 -6.64 1.14
C ILE A 25 4.01 -6.21 2.28
N THR A 26 5.25 -6.71 2.22
CA THR A 26 6.35 -6.33 3.09
C THR A 26 7.45 -5.69 2.24
N ILE A 27 7.95 -4.53 2.66
CA ILE A 27 9.03 -3.78 2.00
C ILE A 27 10.23 -3.78 2.94
N GLU A 28 11.32 -4.39 2.49
CA GLU A 28 12.59 -4.40 3.18
C GLU A 28 13.50 -3.31 2.59
N VAL A 29 14.03 -2.45 3.44
CA VAL A 29 14.88 -1.31 3.04
C VAL A 29 16.20 -1.36 3.78
N GLY A 30 17.29 -1.26 3.05
CA GLY A 30 18.65 -1.34 3.58
C GLY A 30 19.32 -2.67 3.25
N ASN A 31 20.52 -2.86 3.78
CA ASN A 31 21.32 -4.07 3.63
C ASN A 31 21.68 -4.61 5.01
N ASP A 32 21.98 -5.90 5.09
CA ASP A 32 22.46 -6.55 6.32
C ASP A 32 23.65 -5.78 6.93
N PRO A 33 23.68 -5.54 8.26
CA PRO A 33 22.69 -5.94 9.28
C PRO A 33 21.56 -4.92 9.52
N ASN A 34 21.53 -3.83 8.78
CA ASN A 34 20.65 -2.67 9.02
C ASN A 34 19.42 -2.68 8.10
N VAL A 35 18.71 -3.80 8.05
CA VAL A 35 17.45 -3.90 7.30
C VAL A 35 16.29 -3.36 8.13
N LYS A 36 15.48 -2.50 7.52
CA LYS A 36 14.21 -2.02 8.08
C LYS A 36 13.04 -2.60 7.32
N ILE A 37 12.07 -3.13 8.06
CA ILE A 37 10.88 -3.77 7.51
C ILE A 37 9.68 -2.83 7.62
N PHE A 38 8.96 -2.64 6.52
CA PHE A 38 7.71 -1.90 6.45
C PHE A 38 6.60 -2.81 5.94
N ARG A 39 5.46 -2.82 6.62
CA ARG A 39 4.25 -3.53 6.19
C ARG A 39 3.28 -2.52 5.60
N ALA A 40 2.63 -2.89 4.50
CA ALA A 40 1.74 -1.98 3.78
C ALA A 40 0.69 -2.75 2.98
N HIS A 41 -0.26 -2.01 2.38
CA HIS A 41 -1.28 -2.56 1.49
C HIS A 41 -0.93 -2.31 0.02
N MET A 42 -0.79 -3.38 -0.75
CA MET A 42 -0.40 -3.40 -2.15
C MET A 42 -1.37 -2.61 -3.01
N ILE A 43 -2.68 -2.71 -2.74
CA ILE A 43 -3.70 -1.95 -3.48
C ILE A 43 -3.48 -0.44 -3.38
N ILE A 44 -3.12 0.06 -2.19
CA ILE A 44 -2.86 1.47 -1.98
C ILE A 44 -1.60 1.87 -2.76
N LEU A 45 -0.51 1.14 -2.59
CA LEU A 45 0.76 1.43 -3.25
C LEU A 45 0.61 1.41 -4.78
N TYR A 46 -0.16 0.45 -5.30
CA TYR A 46 -0.47 0.29 -6.71
C TYR A 46 -1.16 1.52 -7.31
N TYR A 47 -2.15 2.09 -6.61
CA TYR A 47 -2.88 3.24 -7.13
C TYR A 47 -2.23 4.59 -6.80
N ARG A 48 -1.41 4.67 -5.75
CA ARG A 48 -0.77 5.92 -5.29
C ARG A 48 0.57 6.22 -5.94
N SER A 49 1.30 5.21 -6.43
CA SER A 49 2.65 5.40 -7.00
C SER A 49 2.78 4.77 -8.39
N PRO A 50 3.01 5.56 -9.46
CA PRO A 50 3.26 5.03 -10.80
C PRO A 50 4.47 4.11 -10.90
N PHE A 51 5.46 4.29 -10.01
CA PHE A 51 6.61 3.40 -9.92
C PHE A 51 6.19 2.04 -9.35
N LEU A 52 5.58 2.04 -8.16
CA LEU A 52 5.15 0.80 -7.51
C LEU A 52 4.08 0.09 -8.33
N ARG A 53 3.19 0.82 -9.01
CA ARG A 53 2.22 0.25 -9.95
C ARG A 53 2.90 -0.61 -11.01
N ARG A 54 3.96 -0.11 -11.64
CA ARG A 54 4.71 -0.85 -12.66
C ARG A 54 5.41 -2.06 -12.05
N THR A 55 6.09 -1.89 -10.93
CA THR A 55 6.81 -2.96 -10.24
C THR A 55 5.86 -4.10 -9.81
N LEU A 56 4.75 -3.77 -9.16
CA LEU A 56 3.75 -4.74 -8.69
C LEU A 56 2.99 -5.42 -9.83
N SER A 57 2.75 -4.71 -10.95
CA SER A 57 2.13 -5.31 -12.14
C SER A 57 3.03 -6.35 -12.81
N SER A 58 4.35 -6.18 -12.74
CA SER A 58 5.31 -7.12 -13.32
C SER A 58 5.41 -8.41 -12.52
N ASN A 59 5.36 -8.34 -11.19
CA ASN A 59 5.42 -9.54 -10.33
C ASN A 59 4.22 -10.46 -10.54
N LYS A 60 3.02 -9.92 -10.80
CA LYS A 60 1.81 -10.72 -11.07
C LYS A 60 1.93 -11.62 -12.31
N LYS A 61 2.88 -11.37 -13.21
CA LYS A 61 3.11 -12.19 -14.41
C LYS A 61 4.01 -13.40 -14.15
N ASN A 62 4.66 -13.47 -12.99
CA ASN A 62 5.63 -14.52 -12.66
C ASN A 62 5.02 -15.66 -11.81
N ASP A 63 3.77 -15.52 -11.35
CA ASP A 63 3.02 -16.55 -10.60
C ASP A 63 2.23 -17.51 -11.52
N ASN A 64 2.65 -17.65 -12.78
CA ASN A 64 2.13 -18.62 -13.76
C ASN A 64 3.13 -19.74 -14.04
#